data_AF-A0A932LPP5-F1
#
_entry.id   AF-A0A932LPP5-F1
#
_cell.length_a   1.000
_cell.length_b   1.000
_cell.length_c   1.000
_cell.angle_alpha   90.00
_cell.angle_beta   90.00
_cell.angle_gamma   90.00
#
_symmetry.space_group_name_H-M   'P 1'
#
loop_
_entity.id
_entity.type
_entity.pdbx_description
1 polymer ?
#
loop_
_entity_poly.entity_id
_entity_poly.type
_entity_poly.pdbx_seq_one_letter_code
_entity_poly.pdbx_strand_id
1 'polypeptide(L)'
;MDLRLGPQSRKRIFPRQYSGEGWRSVIEEQGPKAEEMAARCVEQTRPVWTWIATEWRRVGTLAAMLLTVGLLLHAMFGANGVVVYQQKRAERVTLQTEVERLQKENDEYVDRIKAMKTDHRAIEKEAREQLHYTRPGEYVYVAPDPAPKPPVGRARK
;
A
#
# COMPACT_ATOMS: atom_id res chain seq x y z
N MET A 1 -62.55 13.70 31.85
CA MET A 1 -61.10 13.44 31.97
C MET A 1 -60.61 14.33 33.09
N ASP A 2 -60.55 13.79 34.31
CA ASP A 2 -60.33 14.58 35.52
C ASP A 2 -58.84 14.62 35.89
N LEU A 3 -58.24 15.79 35.73
CA LEU A 3 -56.87 16.08 36.17
C LEU A 3 -56.89 16.45 37.65
N ARG A 4 -56.58 15.47 38.50
CA ARG A 4 -56.36 15.63 39.94
C ARG A 4 -55.00 16.31 40.17
N LEU A 5 -55.00 17.58 40.59
CA LEU A 5 -53.84 18.24 41.17
C LEU A 5 -53.74 17.88 42.67
N GLY A 6 -52.66 17.20 43.06
CA GLY A 6 -52.32 16.90 44.46
C GLY A 6 -51.41 17.97 45.10
N PRO A 7 -51.36 18.11 46.45
CA PRO A 7 -50.75 19.27 47.10
C PRO A 7 -49.29 19.08 47.57
N GLN A 8 -48.55 20.19 47.42
CA GLN A 8 -47.47 20.78 48.25
C GLN A 8 -46.16 20.03 48.56
N SER A 9 -45.12 20.46 47.84
CA SER A 9 -43.78 20.91 48.31
C SER A 9 -43.33 20.49 49.72
N ARG A 10 -42.55 19.40 49.78
CA ARG A 10 -41.73 19.05 50.95
C ARG A 10 -40.36 19.72 50.82
N LYS A 11 -40.03 20.57 51.79
CA LYS A 11 -38.75 21.27 51.93
C LYS A 11 -37.59 20.27 51.87
N ARG A 12 -36.65 20.49 50.94
CA ARG A 12 -35.35 19.80 50.92
C ARG A 12 -34.56 20.23 52.14
N ILE A 13 -34.49 19.34 53.12
CA ILE A 13 -33.57 19.47 54.25
C ILE A 13 -32.19 19.12 53.71
N PHE A 14 -31.31 20.12 53.57
CA PHE A 14 -29.88 19.87 53.37
C PHE A 14 -29.31 19.24 54.64
N PRO A 15 -28.64 18.07 54.58
CA PRO A 15 -27.91 17.59 55.74
C PRO A 15 -26.74 18.54 56.01
N ARG A 16 -26.79 19.06 57.23
CA ARG A 16 -25.83 19.90 57.92
C ARG A 16 -24.40 19.36 57.76
N GLN A 17 -23.48 20.25 57.39
CA GLN A 17 -22.03 20.00 57.40
C GLN A 17 -21.60 19.61 58.83
N TYR A 18 -21.28 18.35 59.04
CA TYR A 18 -20.59 17.88 60.23
C TYR A 18 -19.76 16.64 59.83
N SER A 19 -18.58 16.85 59.24
CA SER A 19 -17.68 15.72 58.93
C SER A 19 -16.20 16.10 58.90
N GLY A 20 -15.78 17.03 59.76
CA GLY A 20 -14.36 17.33 59.98
C GLY A 20 -13.75 16.57 61.15
N GLU A 21 -14.51 16.40 62.24
CA GLU A 21 -13.96 15.95 63.53
C GLU A 21 -14.19 14.45 63.79
N GLY A 22 -15.32 13.88 63.38
CA GLY A 22 -15.60 12.45 63.57
C GLY A 22 -14.69 11.52 62.76
N TRP A 23 -14.22 11.95 61.59
CA TRP A 23 -13.24 11.17 60.82
C TRP A 23 -11.84 11.24 61.45
N ARG A 24 -11.49 12.37 62.09
CA ARG A 24 -10.21 12.54 62.78
C ARG A 24 -10.14 11.68 64.04
N SER A 25 -11.22 11.61 64.84
CA SER A 25 -11.24 10.74 66.02
C SER A 25 -11.15 9.26 65.65
N VAL A 26 -11.80 8.83 64.56
CA VAL A 26 -11.67 7.46 64.05
C VAL A 26 -10.25 7.19 63.55
N ILE A 27 -9.59 8.15 62.91
CA ILE A 27 -8.20 8.03 62.46
C ILE A 27 -7.21 8.05 63.64
N GLU A 28 -7.45 8.84 64.69
CA GLU A 28 -6.62 8.87 65.90
C GLU A 28 -6.76 7.59 66.73
N GLU A 29 -7.97 7.03 66.84
CA GLU A 29 -8.22 5.81 67.61
C GLU A 29 -7.81 4.54 66.83
N GLN A 30 -8.00 4.53 65.51
CA GLN A 30 -7.63 3.41 64.64
C GLN A 30 -6.21 3.53 64.10
N GLY A 31 -5.58 4.70 64.16
CA GLY A 31 -4.20 4.95 63.71
C GLY A 31 -3.20 3.93 64.25
N PRO A 32 -3.07 3.74 65.57
CA PRO A 32 -2.11 2.79 66.14
C PRO A 32 -2.45 1.33 65.82
N LYS A 33 -3.74 0.96 65.76
CA LYS A 33 -4.16 -0.40 65.35
C LYS A 33 -3.90 -0.66 63.88
N ALA A 34 -4.11 0.33 63.02
CA ALA A 34 -3.84 0.26 61.59
C ALA A 34 -2.33 0.14 61.34
N GLU A 35 -1.51 0.84 62.12
CA GLU A 35 -0.06 0.73 62.07
C GLU A 35 0.44 -0.64 62.55
N GLU A 36 -0.14 -1.22 63.60
CA GLU A 36 0.20 -2.57 64.06
C GLU A 36 -0.23 -3.65 63.05
N MET A 37 -1.42 -3.52 62.45
CA MET A 37 -1.87 -4.44 61.40
C MET A 37 -1.04 -4.28 60.12
N ALA A 38 -0.67 -3.05 59.76
CA ALA A 38 0.22 -2.79 58.64
C ALA A 38 1.62 -3.35 58.90
N ALA A 39 2.16 -3.19 60.11
CA ALA A 39 3.46 -3.74 60.50
C ALA A 39 3.46 -5.28 60.43
N ARG A 40 2.43 -5.94 60.96
CA ARG A 40 2.27 -7.41 60.85
C ARG A 40 2.12 -7.87 59.41
N CYS A 41 1.33 -7.15 58.61
CA CYS A 41 1.14 -7.46 57.20
C CYS A 41 2.45 -7.28 56.42
N VAL A 42 3.21 -6.21 56.68
CA VAL A 42 4.50 -5.92 56.04
C VAL A 42 5.57 -6.94 56.46
N GLU A 43 5.66 -7.32 57.73
CA GLU A 43 6.60 -8.36 58.17
C GLU A 43 6.27 -9.72 57.57
N GLN A 44 5.00 -10.08 57.53
CA GLN A 44 4.54 -11.37 57.00
C GLN A 44 4.68 -11.45 55.47
N THR A 45 4.57 -10.32 54.77
CA THR A 45 4.63 -10.28 53.30
C THR A 45 6.02 -9.92 52.76
N ARG A 46 6.91 -9.32 53.57
CA ARG A 46 8.30 -9.00 53.20
C ARG A 46 9.05 -10.13 52.47
N PRO A 47 9.05 -11.39 52.94
CA PRO A 47 9.81 -12.45 52.26
C PRO A 47 9.14 -12.94 50.97
N VAL A 48 7.81 -12.82 50.87
CA VAL A 48 7.04 -13.24 49.69
C VAL A 48 7.24 -12.24 48.55
N TRP A 49 7.21 -10.94 48.85
CA TRP A 49 7.41 -9.89 47.84
C TRP A 49 8.82 -9.86 47.25
N THR A 50 9.86 -10.14 48.05
CA THR A 50 11.24 -10.16 47.54
C THR A 50 11.48 -11.38 46.65
N TRP A 51 10.94 -12.55 47.00
CA TRP A 51 11.00 -13.76 46.17
C TRP A 51 10.24 -13.59 44.85
N ILE A 52 9.03 -13.01 44.89
CA ILE A 52 8.24 -12.68 43.71
C ILE A 52 8.99 -11.68 42.82
N ALA A 53 9.54 -10.61 43.41
CA ALA A 53 10.26 -9.58 42.65
C ALA A 53 11.49 -10.13 41.91
N THR A 54 12.24 -11.08 42.49
CA THR A 54 13.40 -11.70 41.82
C THR A 54 12.98 -12.61 40.68
N GLU A 55 11.92 -13.40 40.85
CA GLU A 55 11.46 -14.31 39.81
C GLU A 55 10.79 -13.56 38.64
N TRP A 56 10.14 -12.44 38.93
CA TRP A 56 9.54 -11.57 37.93
C TRP A 56 10.58 -10.90 37.03
N ARG A 57 11.81 -10.69 37.50
CA ARG A 57 12.90 -10.20 36.64
C ARG A 57 13.24 -11.21 35.54
N ARG A 58 13.28 -12.52 35.85
CA ARG A 58 13.57 -13.56 34.86
C ARG A 58 12.45 -13.68 33.83
N VAL A 59 11.20 -13.68 34.30
CA VAL A 59 10.01 -13.70 33.44
C VAL A 59 9.96 -12.46 32.55
N GLY A 60 10.21 -11.27 33.11
CA GLY A 60 10.26 -10.03 32.33
C GLY A 60 11.37 -10.04 31.28
N THR A 61 12.55 -10.56 31.61
CA THR A 61 13.65 -10.68 30.64
C THR A 61 13.32 -11.66 29.52
N LEU A 62 12.74 -12.82 29.85
CA LEU A 62 12.29 -13.81 28.86
C LEU A 62 11.19 -13.25 27.96
N ALA A 63 10.21 -12.54 28.53
CA ALA A 63 9.15 -11.89 27.78
C ALA A 63 9.68 -10.80 26.83
N ALA A 64 10.63 -9.98 27.30
CA ALA A 64 11.30 -8.97 26.48
C ALA A 64 12.07 -9.62 25.32
N MET A 65 12.85 -10.67 25.59
CA MET A 65 13.54 -11.48 24.58
C MET A 65 12.57 -12.02 23.50
N LEU A 66 11.47 -12.64 23.94
CA LEU A 66 10.44 -13.17 23.05
C LEU A 66 9.79 -12.08 22.18
N LEU A 67 9.48 -10.93 22.78
CA LEU A 67 8.98 -9.78 22.03
C LEU A 67 9.98 -9.28 21.00
N THR A 68 11.25 -9.11 21.37
CA THR A 68 12.30 -8.67 20.45
C THR A 68 12.48 -9.63 19.29
N VAL A 69 12.53 -10.94 19.55
CA VAL A 69 12.64 -11.97 18.51
C VAL A 69 11.39 -11.97 17.62
N GLY A 70 10.19 -11.89 18.21
CA GLY A 70 8.94 -11.82 17.46
C GLY A 70 8.85 -10.58 16.55
N LEU A 71 9.29 -9.42 17.04
CA LEU A 71 9.38 -8.18 16.27
C LEU A 71 10.41 -8.28 15.14
N LEU A 72 11.59 -8.87 15.39
CA LEU A 72 12.61 -9.10 14.37
C LEU A 72 12.10 -10.04 13.28
N LEU A 73 11.49 -11.16 13.65
CA LEU A 73 10.87 -12.08 12.69
C LEU A 73 9.76 -11.37 11.92
N HIS A 74 8.85 -10.67 12.59
CA HIS A 74 7.79 -9.93 11.91
C HIS A 74 8.31 -8.84 10.98
N ALA A 75 9.40 -8.15 11.34
CA ALA A 75 10.03 -7.17 10.46
C ALA A 75 10.72 -7.83 9.25
N MET A 76 11.34 -9.00 9.45
CA MET A 76 11.98 -9.76 8.37
C MET A 76 10.99 -10.48 7.44
N PHE A 77 9.82 -10.89 7.95
CA PHE A 77 8.76 -11.61 7.23
C PHE A 77 7.54 -10.74 6.87
N GLY A 78 7.49 -9.48 7.33
CA GLY A 78 6.39 -8.55 7.08
C GLY A 78 6.40 -8.00 5.66
N ALA A 79 5.42 -7.15 5.33
CA ALA A 79 5.14 -6.64 3.99
C ALA A 79 6.35 -6.01 3.23
N ASN A 80 7.44 -5.68 3.94
CA ASN A 80 8.68 -5.12 3.40
C ASN A 80 9.94 -5.91 3.82
N GLY A 81 9.80 -7.20 4.16
CA GLY A 81 10.91 -8.04 4.59
C GLY A 81 11.94 -8.36 3.51
N VAL A 82 13.18 -8.63 3.90
CA VAL A 82 14.34 -8.97 3.02
C VAL A 82 14.00 -10.07 2.00
N VAL A 83 13.06 -10.95 2.33
CA VAL A 83 12.57 -12.02 1.46
C VAL A 83 11.85 -11.49 0.21
N VAL A 84 11.06 -10.42 0.32
CA VAL A 84 10.36 -9.80 -0.83
C VAL A 84 11.35 -9.00 -1.70
N TYR A 85 12.43 -8.51 -1.11
CA TYR A 85 13.48 -7.80 -1.86
C TYR A 85 14.13 -8.69 -2.92
N GLN A 86 14.31 -9.98 -2.62
CA GLN A 86 14.92 -10.94 -3.56
C GLN A 86 14.01 -11.20 -4.77
N GLN A 87 12.70 -11.35 -4.56
CA GLN A 87 11.75 -11.56 -5.66
C GLN A 87 11.61 -10.29 -6.53
N LYS A 88 11.51 -9.11 -5.90
CA LYS A 88 11.41 -7.84 -6.65
C LYS A 88 12.69 -7.44 -7.35
N ARG A 89 13.85 -7.97 -6.96
CA ARG A 89 15.13 -7.66 -7.62
C ARG A 89 15.26 -8.34 -8.98
N ALA A 90 14.82 -9.59 -9.09
CA ALA A 90 14.83 -10.30 -10.38
C ALA A 90 13.91 -9.60 -11.39
N GLU A 91 12.68 -9.28 -10.98
CA GLU A 91 11.70 -8.61 -11.84
C GLU A 91 12.14 -7.20 -12.24
N ARG A 92 12.76 -6.44 -11.33
CA ARG A 92 13.36 -5.13 -11.66
C ARG A 92 14.49 -5.23 -12.69
N VAL A 93 15.37 -6.22 -12.55
CA VAL A 93 16.48 -6.42 -13.49
C VAL A 93 15.92 -6.79 -14.87
N THR A 94 14.97 -7.72 -14.95
CA THR A 94 14.37 -8.14 -16.23
C THR A 94 13.66 -6.97 -16.92
N LEU A 95 12.86 -6.20 -16.19
CA LEU A 95 12.18 -5.01 -16.74
C LEU A 95 13.17 -3.96 -17.22
N GLN A 96 14.27 -3.75 -16.50
CA GLN A 96 15.30 -2.78 -16.88
C GLN A 96 16.05 -3.21 -18.15
N THR A 97 16.38 -4.49 -18.27
CA THR A 97 16.96 -5.05 -19.50
C THR A 97 16.01 -4.89 -20.70
N GLU A 98 14.71 -5.09 -20.50
CA GLU A 98 13.73 -4.96 -21.57
C GLU A 98 13.57 -3.50 -22.03
N VAL A 99 13.59 -2.53 -21.10
CA VAL A 99 13.60 -1.11 -21.44
C VAL A 99 14.84 -0.74 -22.24
N GLU A 100 16.02 -1.17 -21.82
CA GLU A 100 17.27 -0.91 -22.54
C GLU A 100 17.27 -1.53 -23.95
N ARG A 101 16.72 -2.74 -24.09
CA ARG A 101 16.56 -3.41 -25.39
C ARG A 101 15.66 -2.61 -26.31
N LEU A 102 14.48 -2.23 -25.83
CA LEU A 102 13.51 -1.45 -26.60
C LEU A 102 14.03 -0.06 -26.97
N GLN A 103 14.82 0.57 -26.10
CA GLN A 103 15.47 1.85 -26.42
C GLN A 103 16.48 1.71 -27.55
N LYS A 104 17.33 0.69 -27.52
CA LYS A 104 18.28 0.43 -28.63
C LYS A 104 17.57 0.17 -29.95
N GLU A 105 16.50 -0.64 -29.93
CA GLU A 105 15.70 -0.89 -31.13
C GLU A 105 15.04 0.40 -31.65
N ASN A 106 14.54 1.26 -30.75
CA ASN A 106 13.96 2.54 -31.13
C ASN A 106 15.00 3.45 -31.78
N ASP A 107 16.18 3.60 -31.17
CA ASP A 107 17.28 4.39 -31.70
C ASP A 107 17.70 3.90 -33.09
N GLU A 108 17.78 2.59 -33.29
CA GLU A 108 18.07 1.99 -34.59
C GLU A 108 16.99 2.30 -35.64
N TYR A 109 15.70 2.21 -35.28
CA TYR A 109 14.62 2.60 -36.19
C TYR A 109 14.64 4.08 -36.52
N VAL A 110 14.92 4.94 -35.54
CA VAL A 110 15.05 6.39 -35.74
C VAL A 110 16.19 6.69 -36.71
N ASP A 111 17.32 6.02 -36.56
CA ASP A 111 18.47 6.21 -37.45
C ASP A 111 18.21 5.67 -38.85
N ARG A 112 17.53 4.53 -38.99
CA ARG A 112 17.06 4.02 -40.30
C ARG A 112 16.09 5.00 -40.97
N ILE A 113 15.14 5.56 -40.23
CA ILE A 113 14.20 6.56 -40.74
C ILE A 113 14.95 7.83 -41.16
N LYS A 114 15.94 8.28 -40.38
CA LYS A 114 16.78 9.43 -40.74
C LYS A 114 17.60 9.16 -42.00
N ALA A 115 18.22 8.00 -42.11
CA ALA A 115 18.97 7.59 -43.30
C ALA A 115 18.06 7.56 -44.55
N MET A 116 16.88 6.94 -44.43
CA MET A 116 15.85 6.91 -45.49
C MET A 116 15.35 8.31 -45.87
N LYS A 117 15.14 9.20 -44.88
CA LYS A 117 14.76 10.59 -45.14
C LYS A 117 15.86 11.40 -45.81
N THR A 118 17.12 11.09 -45.53
CA THR A 118 18.28 11.80 -46.10
C THR A 118 18.49 11.41 -47.56
N ASP A 119 18.16 10.18 -47.95
CA ASP A 119 18.21 9.68 -49.34
C ASP A 119 16.83 9.69 -50.03
N HIS A 120 16.15 10.84 -50.00
CA HIS A 120 14.80 11.02 -50.55
C HIS A 120 14.66 10.64 -52.03
N ARG A 121 15.77 10.61 -52.78
CA ARG A 121 15.81 10.26 -54.21
C ARG A 121 15.63 8.76 -54.45
N ALA A 122 16.08 7.92 -53.54
CA ALA A 122 15.88 6.47 -53.61
C ALA A 122 14.41 6.09 -53.38
N ILE A 123 13.75 6.72 -52.39
CA ILE A 123 12.33 6.51 -52.10
C ILE A 123 11.44 7.01 -53.25
N GLU A 124 11.76 8.16 -53.85
CA GLU A 124 11.01 8.67 -55.00
C GLU A 124 11.12 7.74 -56.22
N LYS A 125 12.29 7.11 -56.41
CA LYS A 125 12.49 6.12 -57.47
C LYS A 125 11.65 4.87 -57.24
N GLU A 126 11.70 4.30 -56.04
CA GLU A 126 10.92 3.11 -55.67
C GLU A 126 9.40 3.38 -55.76
N ALA A 127 8.95 4.55 -55.31
CA ALA A 127 7.55 4.96 -55.39
C ALA A 127 7.07 5.16 -56.84
N ARG A 128 7.92 5.66 -57.74
CA ARG A 128 7.60 5.78 -59.18
C ARG A 128 7.57 4.42 -59.88
N GLU A 129 8.49 3.53 -59.52
CA GLU A 129 8.61 2.21 -60.15
C GLU A 129 7.53 1.23 -59.67
N GLN A 130 7.25 1.18 -58.37
CA GLN A 130 6.31 0.19 -57.81
C GLN A 130 4.88 0.72 -57.65
N LEU A 131 4.72 2.00 -57.33
CA LEU A 131 3.41 2.58 -56.97
C LEU A 131 2.88 3.53 -58.03
N HIS A 132 3.58 3.65 -59.18
CA HIS A 132 3.28 4.62 -60.24
C HIS A 132 3.01 6.03 -59.69
N TYR A 133 3.74 6.42 -58.65
CA TYR A 133 3.54 7.70 -57.97
C TYR A 133 3.83 8.88 -58.91
N THR A 134 2.81 9.70 -59.15
CA THR A 134 2.91 10.97 -59.91
C THR A 134 2.83 12.15 -58.96
N ARG A 135 3.63 13.20 -59.21
CA ARG A 135 3.57 14.43 -58.41
C ARG A 135 2.29 15.22 -58.73
N PRO A 136 1.80 16.08 -57.81
CA PRO A 136 0.70 16.99 -58.11
C PRO A 136 1.06 17.86 -59.33
N GLY A 137 0.34 17.66 -60.45
CA GLY A 137 0.58 18.36 -61.72
C GLY A 137 1.13 17.51 -62.89
N GLU A 138 1.44 16.23 -62.69
CA GLU A 138 1.80 15.29 -63.76
C GLU A 138 0.57 14.50 -64.26
N TYR A 139 0.38 14.37 -65.58
CA TYR A 139 -0.74 13.65 -66.20
C TYR A 139 -0.29 12.32 -66.80
N VAL A 140 -0.96 11.23 -66.43
CA VAL A 140 -0.69 9.88 -66.97
C VAL A 140 -1.58 9.63 -68.19
N TYR A 141 -0.97 9.45 -69.36
CA TYR A 141 -1.68 9.05 -70.58
C TYR A 141 -1.75 7.52 -70.65
N VAL A 142 -2.93 6.96 -70.43
CA VAL A 142 -3.19 5.52 -70.62
C VAL A 142 -3.75 5.32 -72.02
N ALA A 143 -3.09 4.50 -72.83
CA ALA A 143 -3.59 4.15 -74.15
C ALA A 143 -4.89 3.34 -74.00
N PRO A 144 -5.96 3.65 -74.77
CA PRO A 144 -7.21 2.91 -74.70
C PRO A 144 -6.99 1.46 -75.15
N ASP A 145 -7.64 0.52 -74.46
CA ASP A 145 -7.55 -0.90 -74.78
C ASP A 145 -7.99 -1.16 -76.24
N PRO A 146 -7.25 -1.98 -77.00
CA PRO A 146 -7.62 -2.29 -78.37
C PRO A 146 -8.98 -2.98 -78.39
N ALA A 147 -9.89 -2.47 -79.23
CA ALA A 147 -11.26 -2.95 -79.35
C ALA A 147 -11.30 -4.48 -79.54
N PRO A 148 -12.26 -5.18 -78.90
CA PRO A 148 -12.37 -6.63 -79.01
C PRO A 148 -12.57 -7.03 -80.47
N LYS A 149 -11.65 -7.85 -80.99
CA LYS A 149 -11.79 -8.40 -82.35
C LYS A 149 -13.05 -9.27 -82.42
N PRO A 150 -13.94 -9.04 -83.41
CA PRO A 150 -15.17 -9.81 -83.54
C PRO A 150 -14.84 -11.30 -83.76
N PRO A 151 -15.64 -12.22 -83.20
CA PRO A 151 -15.39 -13.65 -83.32
C PRO A 151 -15.55 -14.08 -84.78
N VAL A 152 -14.47 -14.57 -85.37
CA VAL A 152 -14.47 -15.16 -86.71
C VAL A 152 -15.19 -16.51 -86.62
N GLY A 153 -16.48 -16.52 -86.96
CA GLY A 153 -17.27 -17.74 -87.09
C GLY A 153 -16.71 -18.63 -88.20
N ARG A 154 -16.21 -19.82 -87.84
CA ARG A 154 -15.84 -20.85 -88.81
C ARG A 154 -17.12 -21.41 -89.46
N ALA A 155 -17.29 -21.16 -90.75
CA ALA A 155 -18.25 -21.89 -91.57
C ALA A 155 -17.87 -23.38 -91.58
N ARG A 156 -18.77 -24.23 -91.07
CA ARG A 156 -18.64 -25.69 -91.17
C ARG A 156 -19.52 -26.16 -92.33
N LYS A 157 -18.91 -26.84 -93.30
CA LYS A 157 -19.54 -27.55 -94.41
C LYS A 157 -20.38 -28.72 -93.91
#